data_AF-A0A7C6Z8Y0-F1
#
_entry.id   AF-A0A7C6Z8Y0-F1
#
_cell.length_a   1.000
_cell.length_b   1.000
_cell.length_c   1.000
_cell.angle_alpha   90.00
_cell.angle_beta   90.00
_cell.angle_gamma   90.00
#
_symmetry.space_group_name_H-M   'P 1'
#
loop_
_entity.id
_entity.type
_entity.pdbx_description
1 polymer ?
#
loop_
_entity_poly.entity_id
_entity_poly.type
_entity_poly.pdbx_seq_one_letter_code
_entity_poly.pdbx_strand_id
1 'polypeptide(L)' 'MIKEFRDFAMKGNVVDPATGVVIGTAFGKIVTSLVSDILTPMVSLVTGGIDFTNLFISFDGRRYETL' A
#
# COMPACT_ATOMS: atom_id res chain seq x y z
N MET A 1 -17.83 -30.10 -11.03
CA MET A 1 -16.70 -29.25 -10.57
C MET A 1 -17.13 -28.01 -9.80
N ILE A 2 -18.02 -27.15 -10.35
CA ILE A 2 -18.48 -25.93 -9.66
C ILE A 2 -19.22 -26.22 -8.34
N LYS A 3 -19.98 -27.32 -8.30
CA LYS A 3 -20.69 -27.75 -7.09
C LYS A 3 -19.71 -28.25 -6.02
N GLU A 4 -18.75 -29.11 -6.39
CA GLU A 4 -17.70 -29.57 -5.45
C GLU A 4 -16.77 -28.43 -5.02
N PHE A 5 -16.48 -27.45 -5.88
CA PHE A 5 -15.69 -26.27 -5.52
C PHE A 5 -16.45 -25.38 -4.54
N ARG A 6 -17.75 -25.16 -4.73
CA ARG A 6 -18.60 -24.43 -3.79
C ARG A 6 -18.62 -25.13 -2.43
N ASP A 7 -18.79 -26.44 -2.42
CA ASP A 7 -18.80 -27.23 -1.17
C ASP A 7 -17.42 -27.24 -0.50
N PHE A 8 -16.33 -27.17 -1.26
CA PHE A 8 -14.96 -27.01 -0.77
C PHE A 8 -14.70 -25.60 -0.20
N ALA A 9 -15.11 -24.56 -0.93
CA ALA A 9 -14.91 -23.17 -0.56
C ALA A 9 -15.79 -22.75 0.63
N MET A 10 -16.94 -23.39 0.84
CA MET A 10 -17.82 -23.18 2.00
C MET A 10 -17.29 -23.86 3.28
N LYS A 11 -16.20 -24.62 3.21
CA LYS A 11 -15.56 -25.19 4.41
C LYS A 11 -14.94 -24.05 5.22
N GLY A 12 -15.33 -23.92 6.49
CA GLY A 12 -14.81 -22.89 7.40
C GLY A 12 -13.28 -22.80 7.44
N ASN A 13 -12.59 -23.95 7.38
CA ASN A 13 -11.12 -24.04 7.36
C ASN A 13 -10.44 -23.29 6.20
N VAL A 14 -11.17 -22.97 5.11
CA VAL A 14 -10.65 -22.24 3.95
C VAL A 14 -11.14 -20.79 3.93
N VAL A 15 -12.38 -20.54 4.39
CA VAL A 15 -13.00 -19.21 4.39
C VAL A 15 -12.31 -18.25 5.36
N ASP A 16 -12.00 -18.74 6.57
CA ASP A 16 -11.43 -17.91 7.64
C ASP A 16 -10.06 -17.32 7.27
N PRO A 17 -9.06 -18.11 6.80
CA PRO A 17 -7.79 -17.55 6.36
C PRO A 17 -7.93 -16.68 5.10
N ALA A 18 -8.80 -17.04 4.15
CA ALA A 18 -9.03 -16.25 2.94
C ALA A 18 -9.59 -14.85 3.27
N THR A 19 -10.51 -14.78 4.23
CA THR A 19 -11.10 -13.51 4.68
C THR A 19 -10.04 -12.62 5.33
N GLY A 20 -9.16 -13.19 6.16
CA GLY A 20 -8.03 -12.47 6.76
C GLY A 20 -7.09 -11.84 5.73
N VAL A 21 -6.76 -12.56 4.64
CA VAL A 21 -5.90 -12.04 3.56
C VAL A 21 -6.59 -10.91 2.79
N VAL A 22 -7.88 -11.05 2.46
CA VAL A 22 -8.63 -10.01 1.74
C VAL A 22 -8.73 -8.73 2.58
N ILE A 23 -9.05 -8.85 3.87
CA ILE A 23 -9.09 -7.70 4.77
C ILE A 23 -7.70 -7.08 4.93
N GLY A 24 -6.66 -7.89 5.13
CA GLY A 24 -5.29 -7.40 5.29
C GLY A 24 -4.79 -6.63 4.07
N THR A 25 -5.06 -7.13 2.87
CA THR A 25 -4.66 -6.46 1.61
C THR A 25 -5.45 -5.18 1.36
N ALA A 26 -6.75 -5.17 1.64
CA ALA A 26 -7.58 -3.98 1.51
C ALA A 26 -7.20 -2.91 2.54
N PHE A 27 -7.04 -3.29 3.81
CA PHE A 27 -6.68 -2.38 4.89
C PHE A 27 -5.27 -1.81 4.71
N GLY A 28 -4.33 -2.63 4.22
CA GLY A 28 -2.99 -2.15 3.86
C GLY A 28 -3.03 -0.98 2.88
N LYS A 29 -3.85 -1.04 1.83
CA LYS A 29 -4.02 0.07 0.88
C LYS A 29 -4.59 1.33 1.53
N ILE A 30 -5.53 1.19 2.47
CA ILE A 30 -6.09 2.32 3.21
C ILE A 30 -5.00 3.00 4.04
N VAL A 31 -4.20 2.21 4.77
CA VAL A 31 -3.08 2.72 5.56
C VAL A 31 -2.04 3.37 4.66
N THR A 32 -1.70 2.77 3.52
CA THR A 32 -0.74 3.35 2.57
C THR A 32 -1.22 4.70 2.03
N SER A 33 -2.49 4.83 1.63
CA SER A 33 -3.04 6.11 1.16
C SER A 33 -3.07 7.14 2.29
N LEU A 34 -3.44 6.76 3.51
CA LEU A 34 -3.38 7.66 4.67
C LEU A 34 -1.96 8.18 4.92
N VAL A 35 -0.97 7.29 4.84
CA VAL A 35 0.44 7.66 5.00
C VAL A 35 0.87 8.58 3.87
N SER A 36 0.67 8.18 2.62
CA SER A 36 1.06 8.93 1.42
C SER A 36 0.42 10.32 1.35
N ASP A 37 -0.87 10.40 1.57
CA ASP A 37 -1.67 11.56 1.20
C ASP A 37 -1.83 12.54 2.36
N ILE A 38 -1.65 12.08 3.61
CA ILE A 38 -1.79 12.91 4.81
C ILE A 38 -0.50 12.96 5.60
N LEU A 39 0.10 11.81 5.96
CA LEU A 39 1.26 11.83 6.86
C LEU A 39 2.54 12.32 6.18
N THR A 40 2.86 11.84 4.97
CA THR A 40 4.05 12.26 4.22
C THR A 40 4.09 13.78 3.99
N PRO A 41 3.02 14.47 3.52
CA PRO A 41 3.04 15.92 3.40
C PRO A 41 3.10 16.64 4.75
N MET A 42 2.48 16.10 5.81
CA MET A 42 2.58 16.70 7.15
C MET A 42 3.99 16.58 7.72
N VAL A 43 4.64 15.43 7.55
CA VAL A 43 6.01 15.20 7.99
C VAL A 43 6.98 16.02 7.15
N SER A 44 6.80 16.11 5.83
CA SER A 44 7.66 16.90 4.95
C SER A 44 7.66 18.38 5.34
N LEU A 45 6.50 18.94 5.70
CA LEU A 45 6.36 20.31 6.21
C LEU A 45 7.13 20.52 7.52
N VAL A 46 7.09 19.57 8.45
CA VAL A 46 7.81 19.67 9.75
C VAL A 46 9.31 19.49 9.59
N THR A 47 9.77 18.63 8.67
CA THR A 47 11.20 18.41 8.38
C THR A 47 11.83 19.48 7.47
N GLY A 48 11.12 20.55 7.13
CA GLY A 48 11.67 21.69 6.39
C GLY A 48 11.57 21.60 4.87
N GLY A 49 10.55 20.91 4.34
CA GLY A 49 10.27 20.88 2.89
C GLY A 49 11.08 19.83 2.12
N ILE A 50 11.65 18.82 2.79
CA ILE A 50 12.19 17.65 2.11
C ILE A 50 11.00 16.87 1.55
N ASP A 51 10.79 16.97 0.25
CA ASP A 51 9.82 16.15 -0.46
C ASP A 51 10.36 14.73 -0.59
N PHE A 52 10.03 13.87 0.39
CA PHE A 52 10.37 12.44 0.37
C PHE A 52 9.78 11.70 -0.83
N THR A 53 8.77 12.29 -1.50
CA THR A 53 8.23 11.76 -2.76
C THR A 53 9.23 11.92 -3.89
N ASN A 54 9.97 13.03 -3.92
CA ASN A 54 10.91 13.41 -4.99
C ASN A 54 12.40 13.30 -4.57
N LEU A 55 12.71 12.57 -3.50
CA LEU A 55 14.08 12.39 -3.04
C LEU A 55 14.80 11.34 -3.90
N PHE A 56 15.38 11.77 -5.02
CA PHE A 56 16.28 10.95 -5.84
C PHE A 56 17.65 11.62 -5.99
N ILE A 57 18.68 10.77 -6.14
CA ILE A 57 20.05 11.20 -6.41
C ILE A 57 20.36 10.82 -7.86
N SER A 58 20.44 11.80 -8.76
CA SER A 58 20.88 11.59 -10.13
C SER A 58 22.38 11.37 -10.19
N PHE A 59 22.81 10.24 -10.76
CA PHE A 59 24.23 9.93 -10.99
C PHE A 59 24.75 10.42 -12.35
N ASP A 60 23.92 11.14 -13.13
CA ASP A 60 24.24 11.59 -14.49
C ASP A 60 24.72 13.06 -14.58
N GLY A 61 24.82 13.75 -13.44
CA GLY A 61 25.24 15.15 -13.36
C GLY A 61 24.17 16.17 -13.78
N ARG A 62 22.92 15.76 -14.02
CA ARG A 62 21.79 16.63 -14.35
C ARG A 62 20.83 16.71 -13.17
N ARG A 63 20.35 17.92 -12.86
CA ARG A 63 19.39 18.18 -11.78
C ARG A 63 17.99 18.21 -12.37
N TYR A 64 17.12 17.30 -11.93
CA TYR A 64 15.70 17.27 -12.29
C TYR A 64 14.90 17.82 -11.10
N GLU A 65 13.86 18.61 -11.38
CA GLU A 65 13.07 19.27 -10.32
C GLU A 65 12.08 18.32 -9.64
N THR A 66 11.67 17.24 -10.31
CA THR A 66 10.86 16.14 -9.79
C THR A 66 11.23 14.83 -10.51
N LEU A 67 10.72 13.70 -10.02
CA LEU A 67 10.75 12.40 -10.71
C LEU A 67 10.22 12.47 -12.15
#